data_AF-A0A397GN47-F1
#
_entry.id   AF-A0A397GN47-F1
#
_cell.length_a   1.000
_cell.length_b   1.000
_cell.length_c   1.000
_cell.angle_alpha   90.00
_cell.angle_beta   90.00
_cell.angle_gamma   90.00
#
_symmetry.space_group_name_H-M   'P 1'
#
loop_
_entity.id
_entity.type
_entity.pdbx_description
1 polymer ?
#
loop_
_entity_poly.entity_id
_entity_poly.type
_entity_poly.pdbx_seq_one_letter_code
_entity_poly.pdbx_strand_id
1 'polypeptide(L)'
;MTKKHKHLRQRKKKTTFKKEKNEVTKTEKSTKKTINKACEENDLKSLRKLACSEGFLSNSLRSSCWANLLKVGKISRENKIEENHKDEDQVLLDVERSFVNYPKELKKSQLKKKKEELKDVIIGILRRNPKLSYYQGFHDISFT
;
A
#
# COMPACT_ATOMS: atom_id res chain seq x y z
N MET A 1 39.23 -16.45 34.76
CA MET A 1 39.38 -16.60 33.28
C MET A 1 38.10 -16.23 32.47
N THR A 2 37.34 -15.18 32.81
CA THR A 2 35.95 -15.03 32.29
C THR A 2 35.66 -13.79 31.43
N LYS A 3 36.55 -12.80 31.32
CA LYS A 3 36.30 -11.57 30.54
C LYS A 3 36.59 -11.68 29.03
N LYS A 4 37.56 -12.51 28.59
CA LYS A 4 37.91 -12.67 27.16
C LYS A 4 36.82 -13.39 26.34
N HIS A 5 36.12 -14.36 26.92
CA HIS A 5 35.07 -15.12 26.21
C HIS A 5 33.79 -14.30 25.93
N LYS A 6 33.45 -13.30 26.76
CA LYS A 6 32.27 -12.42 26.54
C LYS A 6 32.45 -11.48 25.34
N HIS A 7 33.64 -10.89 25.16
CA HIS A 7 33.94 -9.99 24.04
C HIS A 7 34.00 -10.70 22.69
N LEU A 8 34.56 -11.92 22.61
CA LEU A 8 34.55 -12.70 21.36
C LEU A 8 33.13 -13.06 20.91
N ARG A 9 32.23 -13.40 21.85
CA ARG A 9 30.81 -13.71 21.56
C ARG A 9 30.04 -12.50 21.03
N GLN A 10 30.26 -11.31 21.59
CA GLN A 10 29.63 -10.07 21.11
C GLN A 10 30.15 -9.65 19.74
N ARG A 11 31.46 -9.83 19.48
CA ARG A 11 32.09 -9.50 18.19
C ARG A 11 31.64 -10.47 17.09
N LYS A 12 31.53 -11.77 17.38
CA LYS A 12 30.93 -12.78 16.48
C LYS A 12 29.46 -12.46 16.15
N LYS A 13 28.62 -12.11 17.15
CA LYS A 13 27.23 -11.68 16.90
C LYS A 13 27.16 -10.44 15.99
N LYS A 14 27.95 -9.40 16.25
CA LYS A 14 27.98 -8.20 15.40
C LYS A 14 28.38 -8.50 13.95
N THR A 15 29.31 -9.42 13.72
CA THR A 15 29.71 -9.82 12.36
C THR A 15 28.63 -10.63 11.65
N THR A 16 27.90 -11.50 12.36
CA THR A 16 26.79 -12.29 11.78
C THR A 16 25.63 -11.37 11.37
N PHE A 17 25.20 -10.47 12.26
CA PHE A 17 24.17 -9.46 11.95
C PHE A 17 24.53 -8.57 10.75
N LYS A 18 25.82 -8.25 10.58
CA LYS A 18 26.29 -7.42 9.45
C LYS A 18 26.29 -8.21 8.13
N LYS A 19 26.59 -9.52 8.17
CA LYS A 19 26.48 -10.42 7.02
C LYS A 19 25.03 -10.62 6.60
N GLU A 20 24.14 -10.93 7.54
CA GLU A 20 22.70 -11.11 7.28
C GLU A 20 22.08 -9.84 6.69
N LYS A 21 22.39 -8.65 7.23
CA LYS A 21 21.92 -7.38 6.65
C LYS A 21 22.43 -7.13 5.22
N ASN A 22 23.68 -7.48 4.92
CA ASN A 22 24.22 -7.34 3.57
C ASN A 22 23.60 -8.35 2.58
N GLU A 23 23.22 -9.53 3.05
CA GLU A 23 22.60 -10.57 2.22
C GLU A 23 21.14 -10.26 1.92
N VAL A 24 20.38 -9.81 2.93
CA VAL A 24 19.00 -9.32 2.79
C VAL A 24 18.93 -8.15 1.81
N THR A 25 19.79 -7.14 1.97
CA THR A 25 19.81 -5.97 1.08
C THR A 25 20.18 -6.30 -0.37
N LYS A 26 21.04 -7.31 -0.58
CA LYS A 26 21.38 -7.80 -1.93
C LYS A 26 20.19 -8.51 -2.57
N THR A 27 19.46 -9.33 -1.80
CA THR A 27 18.27 -10.07 -2.27
C THR A 27 17.10 -9.15 -2.56
N GLU A 28 16.85 -8.14 -1.72
CA GLU A 28 15.85 -7.09 -1.95
C GLU A 28 16.14 -6.31 -3.25
N LYS A 29 17.41 -5.95 -3.47
CA LYS A 29 17.82 -5.22 -4.68
C LYS A 29 17.65 -6.06 -5.94
N SER A 30 17.91 -7.37 -5.87
CA SER A 30 17.65 -8.32 -6.96
C SER A 30 16.15 -8.43 -7.24
N THR A 31 15.34 -8.63 -6.20
CA THR A 31 13.89 -8.79 -6.30
C THR A 31 13.23 -7.54 -6.88
N LYS A 32 13.65 -6.35 -6.44
CA LYS A 32 13.16 -5.07 -7.00
C LYS A 32 13.44 -4.93 -8.49
N LYS A 33 14.60 -5.37 -8.98
CA LYS A 33 14.90 -5.39 -10.42
C LYS A 33 13.97 -6.32 -11.18
N THR A 34 13.73 -7.51 -10.66
CA THR A 34 12.80 -8.48 -11.26
C THR A 34 11.37 -7.95 -11.32
N ILE A 35 10.88 -7.33 -10.24
CA ILE A 35 9.55 -6.70 -10.19
C ILE A 35 9.45 -5.58 -11.23
N ASN A 36 10.44 -4.68 -11.29
CA ASN A 36 10.45 -3.60 -12.28
C ASN A 36 10.41 -4.13 -13.71
N LYS A 37 11.24 -5.12 -14.03
CA LYS A 37 11.27 -5.75 -15.35
C LYS A 37 9.89 -6.34 -15.71
N ALA A 38 9.29 -7.10 -14.80
CA ALA A 38 7.96 -7.67 -15.02
C ALA A 38 6.87 -6.59 -15.17
N CYS A 39 7.01 -5.46 -14.48
CA CYS A 39 6.09 -4.32 -14.58
C CYS A 39 6.31 -3.51 -15.89
N GLU A 40 7.52 -3.41 -16.40
CA GLU A 40 7.83 -2.80 -17.71
C GLU A 40 7.34 -3.66 -18.88
N GLU A 41 7.52 -4.98 -18.79
CA GLU A 41 7.11 -5.96 -19.82
C GLU A 41 5.62 -6.33 -19.74
N ASN A 42 4.89 -5.79 -18.76
CA ASN A 42 3.50 -6.13 -18.45
C ASN A 42 3.26 -7.66 -18.30
N ASP A 43 4.26 -8.38 -17.74
CA ASP A 43 4.21 -9.82 -17.52
C ASP A 43 3.35 -10.14 -16.29
N LEU A 44 2.04 -10.22 -16.52
CA LEU A 44 1.05 -10.50 -15.48
C LEU A 44 1.29 -11.83 -14.77
N LYS A 45 1.87 -12.84 -15.45
CA LYS A 45 2.11 -14.16 -14.86
C LYS A 45 3.22 -14.07 -13.81
N SER A 46 4.31 -13.40 -14.14
CA SER A 46 5.40 -13.14 -13.20
C SER A 46 4.96 -12.22 -12.06
N LEU A 47 4.19 -11.16 -12.35
CA LEU A 47 3.68 -10.25 -11.32
C LEU A 47 2.78 -10.96 -10.29
N ARG A 48 1.89 -11.85 -10.74
CA ARG A 48 1.07 -12.66 -9.83
C ARG A 48 1.93 -13.58 -8.95
N LYS A 49 2.92 -14.25 -9.55
CA LYS A 49 3.84 -15.13 -8.80
C LYS A 49 4.63 -14.36 -7.74
N LEU A 50 5.12 -13.16 -8.07
CA LEU A 50 5.85 -12.29 -7.15
C LEU A 50 4.93 -11.71 -6.06
N ALA A 51 3.69 -11.38 -6.39
CA ALA A 51 2.70 -10.91 -5.41
C ALA A 51 2.37 -11.99 -4.36
N CYS A 52 2.30 -13.26 -4.75
CA CYS A 52 1.99 -14.38 -3.87
C CYS A 52 3.19 -14.93 -3.08
N SER A 53 4.42 -14.46 -3.32
CA SER A 53 5.60 -14.86 -2.53
C SER A 53 5.82 -13.90 -1.36
N GLU A 54 6.88 -13.10 -1.41
CA GLU A 54 7.21 -12.07 -0.40
C GLU A 54 6.40 -10.77 -0.63
N GLY A 55 5.63 -10.71 -1.72
CA GLY A 55 4.87 -9.54 -2.12
C GLY A 55 5.74 -8.42 -2.72
N PHE A 56 5.11 -7.27 -2.94
CA PHE A 56 5.81 -6.10 -3.46
C PHE A 56 6.45 -5.29 -2.33
N LEU A 57 7.74 -5.02 -2.46
CA LEU A 57 8.61 -4.52 -1.38
C LEU A 57 8.38 -3.06 -0.97
N SER A 58 7.68 -2.27 -1.78
CA SER A 58 7.43 -0.84 -1.49
C SER A 58 6.10 -0.36 -2.07
N ASN A 59 5.55 0.71 -1.49
CA ASN A 59 4.32 1.35 -1.98
C ASN A 59 4.48 1.84 -3.43
N SER A 60 5.67 2.31 -3.82
CA SER A 60 5.94 2.71 -5.20
C SER A 60 5.85 1.53 -6.19
N LEU A 61 6.33 0.35 -5.80
CA LEU A 61 6.21 -0.86 -6.62
C LEU A 61 4.76 -1.35 -6.66
N ARG A 62 4.07 -1.33 -5.51
CA ARG A 62 2.64 -1.68 -5.43
C ARG A 62 1.80 -0.83 -6.37
N SER A 63 2.01 0.48 -6.37
CA SER A 63 1.27 1.42 -7.23
C SER A 63 1.36 1.02 -8.71
N SER A 64 2.57 0.84 -9.24
CA SER A 64 2.75 0.44 -10.65
C SER A 64 2.22 -0.97 -10.92
N CYS A 65 2.52 -1.93 -10.05
CA CYS A 65 2.22 -3.32 -10.32
C CYS A 65 0.73 -3.66 -10.09
N TRP A 66 0.03 -2.99 -9.17
CA TRP A 66 -1.42 -3.09 -9.05
C TRP A 66 -2.14 -2.49 -10.26
N ALA A 67 -1.68 -1.35 -10.79
CA ALA A 67 -2.24 -0.75 -12.00
C ALA A 67 -2.17 -1.74 -13.19
N ASN A 68 -1.04 -2.41 -13.37
CA ASN A 68 -0.86 -3.45 -14.39
C ASN A 68 -1.76 -4.67 -14.14
N LEU A 69 -1.79 -5.18 -12.91
CA LEU A 69 -2.59 -6.36 -12.54
C LEU A 69 -4.10 -6.14 -12.73
N LEU A 70 -4.59 -4.95 -12.41
CA LEU A 70 -5.98 -4.52 -12.60
C LEU A 70 -6.28 -4.11 -14.05
N LYS A 71 -5.26 -4.10 -14.92
CA LYS A 71 -5.35 -3.66 -16.33
C LYS A 71 -6.01 -2.28 -16.46
N VAL A 72 -5.69 -1.38 -15.53
CA VAL A 72 -6.22 -0.02 -15.55
C VAL A 72 -5.57 0.72 -16.72
N GLY A 73 -6.32 0.89 -17.81
CA GLY A 73 -5.91 1.71 -18.95
C GLY A 73 -6.00 3.21 -18.63
N LYS A 74 -5.83 4.06 -19.65
CA LYS A 74 -6.16 5.49 -19.51
C LYS A 74 -7.65 5.60 -19.15
N ILE A 75 -7.94 6.07 -17.95
CA ILE A 75 -9.32 6.28 -17.48
C ILE A 75 -9.98 7.29 -18.42
N SER A 76 -10.97 6.85 -19.21
CA SER A 76 -11.87 7.75 -19.92
C SER A 76 -12.59 8.59 -18.87
N ARG A 77 -12.47 9.92 -18.98
CA ARG A 77 -13.10 10.87 -18.06
C ARG A 77 -14.57 11.14 -18.42
N GLU A 78 -15.14 10.38 -19.36
CA GLU A 78 -16.39 10.73 -20.06
C GLU A 78 -17.65 10.31 -19.29
N ASN A 79 -17.54 9.70 -18.12
CA ASN A 79 -18.71 9.34 -17.35
C ASN A 79 -19.39 10.58 -16.78
N LYS A 80 -20.69 10.74 -17.08
CA LYS A 80 -21.56 11.70 -16.42
C LYS A 80 -21.44 11.51 -14.90
N ILE A 81 -21.03 12.57 -14.21
CA ILE A 81 -20.89 12.58 -12.76
C ILE A 81 -22.22 13.07 -12.19
N GLU A 82 -22.89 12.23 -11.39
CA GLU A 82 -24.08 12.66 -10.67
C GLU A 82 -23.70 13.68 -9.58
N GLU A 83 -24.58 14.64 -9.32
CA GLU A 83 -24.31 15.69 -8.33
C GLU A 83 -24.24 15.14 -6.91
N ASN A 84 -25.10 14.16 -6.56
CA ASN A 84 -25.16 13.54 -5.24
C ASN A 84 -25.42 12.04 -5.36
N HIS A 85 -24.90 11.29 -4.38
CA HIS A 85 -25.18 9.87 -4.18
C HIS A 85 -25.94 9.65 -2.86
N LYS A 86 -26.89 8.70 -2.84
CA LYS A 86 -27.74 8.40 -1.69
C LYS A 86 -27.00 7.99 -0.40
N ASP A 87 -25.77 7.50 -0.55
CA ASP A 87 -24.98 6.93 0.55
C ASP A 87 -23.88 7.87 1.08
N GLU A 88 -23.82 9.13 0.65
CA GLU A 88 -22.75 10.06 1.05
C GLU A 88 -22.70 10.31 2.56
N ASP A 89 -23.85 10.40 3.23
CA ASP A 89 -23.91 10.58 4.69
C ASP A 89 -23.29 9.40 5.45
N GLN A 90 -23.51 8.17 4.96
CA GLN A 90 -22.90 6.99 5.55
C GLN A 90 -21.38 7.00 5.37
N VAL A 91 -20.89 7.44 4.20
CA VAL A 91 -19.45 7.58 3.94
C VAL A 91 -18.83 8.59 4.90
N LEU A 92 -19.47 9.74 5.15
CA LEU A 92 -18.97 10.76 6.08
C LEU A 92 -18.79 10.18 7.50
N LEU A 93 -19.80 9.47 7.99
CA LEU A 93 -19.76 8.85 9.32
C LEU A 93 -18.66 7.79 9.43
N ASP A 94 -18.48 6.96 8.40
CA ASP A 94 -17.45 5.92 8.37
C ASP A 94 -16.03 6.50 8.27
N VAL A 95 -15.82 7.50 7.43
CA VAL A 95 -14.55 8.20 7.30
C VAL A 95 -14.17 8.90 8.60
N GLU A 96 -15.14 9.48 9.33
CA GLU A 96 -14.84 10.10 10.62
C GLU A 96 -14.38 9.07 11.67
N ARG A 97 -14.88 7.84 11.60
CA ARG A 97 -14.46 6.73 12.46
C ARG A 97 -13.20 6.01 11.98
N SER A 98 -12.71 6.29 10.78
CA SER A 98 -11.51 5.66 10.22
C SER A 98 -10.21 6.18 10.85
N PHE A 99 -9.07 5.54 10.53
CA PHE A 99 -7.72 5.89 11.02
C PHE A 99 -7.46 5.72 12.54
N VAL A 100 -8.30 5.02 13.30
CA VAL A 100 -8.08 4.77 14.75
C VAL A 100 -6.73 4.11 15.04
N ASN A 101 -6.28 3.22 14.15
CA ASN A 101 -5.03 2.46 14.29
C ASN A 101 -3.80 3.17 13.72
N TYR A 102 -3.92 4.38 13.18
CA TYR A 102 -2.77 5.07 12.62
C TYR A 102 -1.80 5.54 13.72
N PRO A 103 -0.48 5.62 13.41
CA PRO A 103 0.50 6.08 14.38
C PRO A 103 0.12 7.44 14.95
N LYS A 104 0.11 7.55 16.28
CA LYS A 104 -0.25 8.78 17.01
C LYS A 104 0.69 9.97 16.72
N GLU A 105 1.76 9.72 15.98
CA GLU A 105 2.75 10.69 15.51
C GLU A 105 2.21 11.61 14.41
N LEU A 106 1.09 11.24 13.76
CA LEU A 106 0.46 12.11 12.76
C LEU A 106 -0.18 13.33 13.42
N LYS A 107 0.15 14.52 12.90
CA LYS A 107 -0.51 15.75 13.33
C LYS A 107 -2.00 15.69 12.98
N LYS A 108 -2.86 16.26 13.84
CA LYS A 108 -4.32 16.35 13.60
C LYS A 108 -4.66 16.91 12.21
N SER A 109 -3.87 17.87 11.71
CA SER A 109 -4.05 18.44 10.37
C SER A 109 -3.78 17.44 9.24
N GLN A 110 -2.77 16.58 9.38
CA GLN A 110 -2.46 15.53 8.42
C GLN A 110 -3.55 14.45 8.42
N LEU A 111 -4.05 14.10 9.60
CA LEU A 111 -5.16 13.16 9.74
C LEU A 111 -6.43 13.70 9.08
N LYS A 112 -6.78 14.97 9.35
CA LYS A 112 -7.91 15.64 8.69
C LYS A 112 -7.76 15.60 7.18
N LYS A 113 -6.58 15.96 6.65
CA LYS A 113 -6.32 15.91 5.21
C LYS A 113 -6.54 14.52 4.62
N LYS A 114 -6.06 13.46 5.29
CA LYS A 114 -6.25 12.07 4.84
C LYS A 114 -7.72 11.65 4.83
N LYS A 115 -8.51 12.07 5.83
CA LYS A 115 -9.96 11.83 5.86
C LYS A 115 -10.65 12.52 4.68
N GLU A 116 -10.31 13.77 4.39
CA GLU A 116 -10.85 14.48 3.22
C GLU A 116 -10.50 13.76 1.90
N GLU A 117 -9.23 13.36 1.74
CA GLU A 117 -8.79 12.60 0.55
C GLU A 117 -9.56 11.27 0.40
N LEU A 118 -9.75 10.53 1.50
CA LEU A 118 -10.50 9.27 1.50
C LEU A 118 -11.97 9.48 1.12
N LYS A 119 -12.60 10.49 1.70
CA LYS A 119 -13.98 10.89 1.39
C LYS A 119 -14.13 11.21 -0.09
N ASP A 120 -13.25 12.06 -0.63
CA ASP A 120 -13.31 12.51 -2.03
C ASP A 120 -13.15 11.34 -3.01
N VAL A 121 -12.30 10.36 -2.69
CA VAL A 121 -12.13 9.13 -3.49
C VAL A 121 -13.42 8.31 -3.50
N ILE A 122 -13.98 8.00 -2.33
CA ILE A 122 -15.16 7.14 -2.22
C ILE A 122 -16.38 7.81 -2.85
N ILE A 123 -16.68 9.06 -2.51
CA ILE A 123 -17.80 9.82 -3.09
C ILE A 123 -17.60 9.97 -4.60
N GLY A 124 -16.37 10.23 -5.05
CA GLY A 124 -16.05 10.31 -6.47
C GLY A 124 -16.32 9.01 -7.22
N ILE A 125 -16.09 7.84 -6.62
CA ILE A 125 -16.43 6.54 -7.20
C ILE A 125 -17.95 6.38 -7.28
N LEU A 126 -18.68 6.69 -6.20
CA LEU A 126 -20.13 6.53 -6.13
C LEU A 126 -20.87 7.44 -7.10
N ARG A 127 -20.50 8.73 -7.19
CA ARG A 127 -21.11 9.69 -8.13
C ARG A 127 -20.89 9.34 -9.60
N ARG A 128 -19.76 8.71 -9.94
CA ARG A 128 -19.48 8.21 -11.29
C ARG A 128 -20.19 6.90 -11.61
N ASN A 129 -20.67 6.20 -10.58
CA ASN A 129 -21.29 4.89 -10.70
C ASN A 129 -22.56 4.85 -9.85
N PRO A 130 -23.61 5.62 -10.20
CA PRO A 130 -24.79 5.82 -9.35
C PRO A 130 -25.63 4.54 -9.11
N LYS A 131 -25.32 3.46 -9.82
CA LYS A 131 -25.92 2.14 -9.61
C LYS A 131 -25.27 1.35 -8.46
N LEU A 132 -24.06 1.73 -8.05
CA LEU A 132 -23.39 1.11 -6.90
C LEU A 132 -24.06 1.54 -5.60
N SER A 133 -23.93 0.72 -4.57
CA SER A 133 -24.35 1.09 -3.21
C SER A 133 -23.16 0.88 -2.30
N TYR A 134 -22.95 1.84 -1.39
CA TYR A 134 -21.87 1.77 -0.42
C TYR A 134 -22.17 0.70 0.63
N TYR A 135 -21.13 0.02 1.10
CA TYR A 135 -21.23 -0.92 2.21
C TYR A 135 -20.18 -0.59 3.28
N GLN A 136 -20.52 -0.84 4.54
CA GLN A 136 -19.64 -0.56 5.67
C GLN A 136 -18.38 -1.45 5.59
N GLY A 137 -17.21 -0.82 5.62
CA GLY A 137 -15.89 -1.44 5.42
C GLY A 137 -15.26 -1.15 4.05
N PHE A 138 -15.99 -0.58 3.08
CA PHE A 138 -15.38 -0.14 1.83
C PHE A 138 -14.32 0.95 2.02
N HIS A 139 -14.49 1.79 3.05
CA HIS A 139 -13.48 2.78 3.44
C HIS A 139 -12.15 2.14 3.84
N ASP A 140 -12.17 0.97 4.48
CA ASP A 140 -10.94 0.26 4.89
C ASP A 140 -10.10 -0.17 3.69
N ILE A 141 -10.76 -0.66 2.64
CA ILE A 141 -10.12 -1.03 1.37
C ILE A 141 -9.61 0.22 0.63
N SER A 142 -10.34 1.33 0.73
CA SER A 142 -10.05 2.54 -0.04
C SER A 142 -8.84 3.32 0.49
N PHE A 143 -8.44 3.15 1.76
CA PHE A 143 -7.23 3.79 2.31
C PHE A 143 -6.00 2.87 2.35
N THR A 144 -6.15 1.56 2.10
CA THR A 144 -5.03 0.58 2.19
C THR A 144 -4.03 0.73 1.05
#